data_AF-I8VXE9-F1
#
_entry.id   AF-I8VXE9-F1
#
_cell.length_a   1.000
_cell.length_b   1.000
_cell.length_c   1.000
_cell.angle_alpha   90.00
_cell.angle_beta   90.00
_cell.angle_gamma   90.00
#
_symmetry.space_group_name_H-M   'P 1'
#
loop_
_entity.id
_entity.type
_entity.pdbx_description
1 polymer ?
#
loop_
_entity_poly.entity_id
_entity_poly.type
_entity_poly.pdbx_seq_one_letter_code
_entity_poly.pdbx_strand_id
1 'polypeptide(L)'
;MQVNSILERFLIKGAGKHLYRFSNADNKTWLMPAHNMQVAMNLYQPSGRNGKIMKALFPWLHHLLIIRKIIHAESVYCDITDELKRLFYQLFHETEIEFSIFCGTPCIHQKITMQISKGKHILGYCKVTDNKEIALLFRNEANILKELGRKGLKEVPICIFCGEMTDGIKLFVQSTAKTQKSQVIHEWTALHENFLDNLYQSTHQFIPFEQSDYYRILTNLQLHIEWLPQEVNGTLLTSTINQILLHYQGQEVDFSAYHADFTPWNMFMEGRKLFVFDWEYAQLTYPPKLDRYHFFTQTAYFEKHWTISQIIEYINSEQGKWIDQKMYSLYLLEVIARFTVREKGNINGKMAESFQIWIALLEYLQK
;
A
#
# COMPACT_ATOMS: atom_id res chain seq x y z
N MET A 1 -0.27 -3.72 18.04
CA MET A 1 -1.06 -2.47 18.13
C MET A 1 -2.46 -2.82 18.59
N GLN A 2 -3.01 -2.18 19.62
CA GLN A 2 -4.43 -2.31 19.96
C GLN A 2 -5.20 -1.18 19.27
N VAL A 3 -5.74 -1.42 18.07
CA VAL A 3 -6.43 -0.37 17.29
C VAL A 3 -7.52 0.35 18.10
N ASN A 4 -8.23 -0.40 18.96
CA ASN A 4 -9.26 0.18 19.83
C ASN A 4 -8.70 1.20 20.82
N SER A 5 -7.49 0.99 21.38
CA SER A 5 -6.90 1.95 22.32
C SER A 5 -6.49 3.25 21.62
N ILE A 6 -6.06 3.18 20.36
CA ILE A 6 -5.77 4.38 19.56
C ILE A 6 -7.07 5.11 19.22
N LEU A 7 -8.10 4.38 18.78
CA LEU A 7 -9.41 4.96 18.48
C LEU A 7 -9.97 5.72 19.68
N GLU A 8 -9.87 5.18 20.90
CA GLU A 8 -10.38 5.82 22.12
C GLU A 8 -9.67 7.13 22.48
N ARG A 9 -8.46 7.37 21.96
CA ARG A 9 -7.70 8.59 22.21
C ARG A 9 -8.13 9.76 21.33
N PHE A 10 -8.65 9.49 20.13
CA PHE A 10 -9.08 10.55 19.21
C PHE A 10 -10.58 10.50 18.84
N LEU A 11 -11.32 9.46 19.25
CA LEU A 11 -12.77 9.37 19.10
C LEU A 11 -13.52 9.55 20.41
N ILE A 12 -14.51 10.44 20.39
CA ILE A 12 -15.45 10.68 21.48
C ILE A 12 -16.70 9.83 21.22
N LYS A 13 -16.92 8.79 22.03
CA LYS A 13 -18.10 7.91 21.94
C LYS A 13 -19.34 8.59 22.53
N GLY A 14 -20.51 8.33 21.94
CA GLY A 14 -21.81 8.82 22.43
C GLY A 14 -22.15 10.27 22.05
N ALA A 15 -21.30 10.93 21.26
CA ALA A 15 -21.50 12.29 20.78
C ALA A 15 -21.26 12.37 19.26
N GLY A 16 -21.70 13.47 18.63
CA GLY A 16 -21.38 13.79 17.24
C GLY A 16 -22.15 13.00 16.20
N LYS A 17 -21.43 12.45 15.23
CA LYS A 17 -22.00 11.94 13.98
C LYS A 17 -22.52 10.51 14.16
N HIS A 18 -23.54 10.15 13.39
CA HIS A 18 -24.04 8.78 13.29
C HIS A 18 -23.21 7.99 12.27
N LEU A 19 -22.54 6.92 12.73
CA LEU A 19 -21.73 6.03 11.89
C LEU A 19 -22.19 4.57 12.02
N TYR A 20 -21.84 3.76 11.02
CA TYR A 20 -21.94 2.31 11.03
C TYR A 20 -20.56 1.69 11.16
N ARG A 21 -20.40 0.84 12.17
CA ARG A 21 -19.22 0.01 12.37
C ARG A 21 -19.48 -1.40 11.83
N PHE A 22 -18.65 -1.89 10.92
CA PHE A 22 -18.76 -3.25 10.39
C PHE A 22 -17.38 -3.83 10.07
N SER A 23 -17.29 -5.16 10.02
CA SER A 23 -16.05 -5.89 9.75
C SER A 23 -16.23 -6.93 8.66
N ASN A 24 -15.17 -7.27 7.94
CA ASN A 24 -15.17 -8.39 6.99
C ASN A 24 -14.61 -9.67 7.63
N ALA A 25 -14.57 -10.76 6.85
CA ALA A 25 -14.05 -12.05 7.29
C ALA A 25 -12.54 -12.03 7.64
N ASP A 26 -11.77 -11.07 7.12
CA ASP A 26 -10.35 -10.88 7.44
C ASP A 26 -10.14 -9.97 8.68
N ASN A 27 -11.19 -9.72 9.47
CA ASN A 27 -11.19 -8.82 10.63
C ASN A 27 -10.81 -7.37 10.32
N LYS A 28 -10.88 -6.95 9.06
CA LYS A 28 -10.78 -5.54 8.66
C LYS A 28 -12.05 -4.84 9.10
N THR A 29 -11.92 -3.67 9.74
CA THR A 29 -13.04 -2.94 10.34
C THR A 29 -13.14 -1.53 9.80
N TRP A 30 -14.36 -1.08 9.53
CA TRP A 30 -14.64 0.27 9.03
C TRP A 30 -15.67 0.98 9.92
N LEU A 31 -15.56 2.30 10.01
CA LEU A 31 -16.60 3.19 10.51
C LEU A 31 -17.00 4.13 9.37
N MET A 32 -18.25 4.04 8.94
CA MET A 32 -18.78 4.81 7.81
C MET A 32 -19.92 5.71 8.28
N PRO A 33 -19.91 7.02 7.98
CA PRO A 33 -21.00 7.91 8.35
C PRO A 33 -22.29 7.51 7.64
N ALA A 34 -23.42 7.67 8.33
CA ALA A 34 -24.75 7.51 7.75
C ALA A 34 -25.05 8.62 6.73
N HIS A 35 -24.55 9.85 6.99
CA HIS A 35 -24.60 10.95 6.05
C HIS A 35 -23.46 10.84 5.01
N ASN A 36 -23.75 11.21 3.76
CA ASN A 36 -22.81 11.12 2.62
C ASN A 36 -22.02 9.79 2.52
N MET A 37 -22.64 8.66 2.90
CA MET A 37 -21.98 7.36 2.93
C MET A 37 -21.35 6.96 1.59
N GLN A 38 -21.93 7.39 0.47
CA GLN A 38 -21.37 7.13 -0.87
C GLN A 38 -19.97 7.73 -1.05
N VAL A 39 -19.71 8.88 -0.42
CA VAL A 39 -18.40 9.54 -0.44
C VAL A 39 -17.45 8.79 0.47
N ALA A 40 -17.89 8.48 1.69
CA ALA A 40 -17.12 7.67 2.66
C ALA A 40 -16.70 6.30 2.12
N MET A 41 -17.56 5.65 1.33
CA MET A 41 -17.28 4.36 0.69
C MET A 41 -16.12 4.39 -0.32
N ASN A 42 -15.55 5.55 -0.63
CA ASN A 42 -14.30 5.62 -1.40
C ASN A 42 -13.07 5.13 -0.62
N LEU A 43 -13.15 5.10 0.72
CA LEU A 43 -12.18 4.44 1.59
C LEU A 43 -12.31 2.90 1.54
N TYR A 44 -13.49 2.39 1.18
CA TYR A 44 -13.73 0.96 1.00
C TYR A 44 -13.42 0.55 -0.46
N GLN A 45 -12.29 -0.11 -0.69
CA GLN A 45 -11.85 -0.58 -2.02
C GLN A 45 -11.86 -2.12 -2.11
N PRO A 46 -13.04 -2.73 -2.34
CA PRO A 46 -13.15 -4.18 -2.44
C PRO A 46 -12.69 -4.70 -3.81
N SER A 47 -11.89 -5.76 -3.82
CA SER A 47 -11.57 -6.53 -5.03
C SER A 47 -12.68 -7.55 -5.37
N GLY A 48 -13.22 -8.23 -4.35
CA GLY A 48 -14.23 -9.28 -4.49
C GLY A 48 -15.65 -8.79 -4.81
N ARG A 49 -16.45 -9.66 -5.45
CA ARG A 49 -17.83 -9.38 -5.90
C ARG A 49 -18.74 -8.93 -4.75
N ASN A 50 -18.73 -9.64 -3.63
CA ASN A 50 -19.57 -9.32 -2.47
C ASN A 50 -19.25 -7.94 -1.90
N GLY A 51 -17.96 -7.57 -1.84
CA GLY A 51 -17.55 -6.24 -1.42
C GLY A 51 -17.99 -5.16 -2.41
N LYS A 52 -17.91 -5.42 -3.72
CA LYS A 52 -18.40 -4.47 -4.75
C LYS A 52 -19.90 -4.22 -4.62
N ILE A 53 -20.69 -5.27 -4.37
CA ILE A 53 -22.13 -5.17 -4.09
C ILE A 53 -22.37 -4.36 -2.81
N MET A 54 -21.65 -4.67 -1.74
CA MET A 54 -21.72 -3.94 -0.46
C MET A 54 -21.46 -2.44 -0.65
N LYS A 55 -20.41 -2.08 -1.39
CA LYS A 55 -20.05 -0.69 -1.71
C LYS A 55 -21.16 0.02 -2.48
N ALA A 56 -21.80 -0.66 -3.43
CA ALA A 56 -22.83 -0.08 -4.28
C ALA A 56 -24.18 0.09 -3.58
N LEU A 57 -24.60 -0.90 -2.78
CA LEU A 57 -25.96 -0.98 -2.22
C LEU A 57 -26.07 -0.43 -0.80
N PHE A 58 -25.06 -0.62 0.05
CA PHE A 58 -25.16 -0.23 1.46
C PHE A 58 -25.45 1.26 1.67
N PRO A 59 -24.87 2.20 0.89
CA PRO A 59 -25.21 3.63 1.00
C PRO A 59 -26.67 3.98 0.78
N TRP A 60 -27.46 3.10 0.16
CA TRP A 60 -28.89 3.30 -0.08
C TRP A 60 -29.76 2.47 0.86
N LEU A 61 -29.25 1.32 1.31
CA LEU A 61 -30.02 0.31 2.04
C LEU A 61 -29.75 0.29 3.56
N HIS A 62 -28.80 1.09 4.05
CA HIS A 62 -28.40 1.08 5.47
C HIS A 62 -29.54 1.40 6.45
N HIS A 63 -30.60 2.08 6.01
CA HIS A 63 -31.79 2.35 6.83
C HIS A 63 -32.56 1.06 7.18
N LEU A 64 -32.48 0.02 6.34
CA LEU A 64 -33.19 -1.24 6.56
C LEU A 64 -32.49 -2.08 7.65
N LEU A 65 -33.23 -2.44 8.70
CA LEU A 65 -32.71 -3.24 9.82
C LEU A 65 -32.18 -4.61 9.37
N ILE A 66 -32.85 -5.25 8.41
CA ILE A 66 -32.45 -6.57 7.88
C ILE A 66 -31.06 -6.49 7.25
N ILE A 67 -30.81 -5.46 6.44
CA ILE A 67 -29.52 -5.28 5.77
C ILE A 67 -28.42 -5.06 6.80
N ARG A 68 -28.66 -4.23 7.82
CA ARG A 68 -27.72 -4.01 8.93
C ARG A 68 -27.37 -5.31 9.67
N LYS A 69 -28.36 -6.18 9.92
CA LYS A 69 -28.13 -7.49 10.56
C LYS A 69 -27.29 -8.42 9.68
N ILE A 70 -27.54 -8.47 8.38
CA ILE A 70 -26.81 -9.34 7.44
C ILE A 70 -25.32 -9.01 7.39
N ILE A 71 -24.97 -7.73 7.39
CA ILE A 71 -23.57 -7.28 7.33
C ILE A 71 -22.94 -7.09 8.72
N HIS A 72 -23.68 -7.44 9.78
CA HIS A 72 -23.28 -7.22 11.17
C HIS A 72 -22.85 -5.77 11.46
N ALA A 73 -23.57 -4.79 10.89
CA ALA A 73 -23.29 -3.37 11.10
C ALA A 73 -23.91 -2.87 12.40
N GLU A 74 -23.05 -2.38 13.28
CA GLU A 74 -23.40 -1.73 14.54
C GLU A 74 -23.58 -0.22 14.32
N SER A 75 -24.62 0.35 14.91
CA SER A 75 -24.88 1.79 14.89
C SER A 75 -24.13 2.45 16.05
N VAL A 76 -23.24 3.39 15.75
CA VAL A 76 -22.45 4.12 16.76
C VAL A 76 -22.56 5.62 16.55
N TYR A 77 -22.47 6.37 17.65
CA TYR A 77 -22.36 7.83 17.62
C TYR A 77 -20.95 8.19 18.04
N CYS A 78 -20.18 8.79 17.13
CA CYS A 78 -18.82 9.20 17.40
C CYS A 78 -18.51 10.55 16.78
N ASP A 79 -17.66 11.30 17.47
CA ASP A 79 -16.97 12.46 16.91
C ASP A 79 -15.46 12.30 17.09
N ILE A 80 -14.69 13.14 16.41
CA ILE A 80 -13.25 13.27 16.65
C ILE A 80 -12.98 14.38 17.68
N THR A 81 -11.83 14.33 18.36
CA THR A 81 -11.43 15.34 19.35
C THR A 81 -11.31 16.75 18.75
N ASP A 82 -11.53 17.79 19.57
CA ASP A 82 -11.44 19.18 19.13
C ASP A 82 -10.03 19.59 18.65
N GLU A 83 -8.99 18.93 19.17
CA GLU A 83 -7.62 19.06 18.65
C GLU A 83 -7.56 18.60 17.20
N LEU A 84 -8.06 17.40 16.91
CA LEU A 84 -8.02 16.82 15.57
C LEU A 84 -8.93 17.57 14.58
N LYS A 85 -10.11 18.04 15.03
CA LYS A 85 -10.96 18.93 14.21
C LYS A 85 -10.25 20.20 13.83
N ARG A 86 -9.67 20.91 14.81
CA ARG A 86 -8.95 22.18 14.56
C ARG A 86 -7.79 21.98 13.60
N LEU A 87 -7.03 20.89 13.75
CA LEU A 87 -5.98 20.54 12.82
C LEU A 87 -6.53 20.37 11.40
N PHE A 88 -7.58 19.56 11.19
CA PHE A 88 -8.15 19.35 9.86
C PHE A 88 -8.77 20.62 9.26
N TYR A 89 -9.44 21.45 10.06
CA TYR A 89 -9.95 22.75 9.60
C TYR A 89 -8.82 23.66 9.09
N GLN A 90 -7.70 23.69 9.81
CA GLN A 90 -6.52 24.46 9.39
C GLN A 90 -5.89 23.88 8.13
N LEU A 91 -5.67 22.57 8.06
CA LEU A 91 -4.95 21.92 6.96
C LEU A 91 -5.75 21.95 5.64
N PHE A 92 -7.07 21.81 5.71
CA PHE A 92 -7.92 21.77 4.52
C PHE A 92 -8.62 23.10 4.22
N HIS A 93 -8.44 24.13 5.05
CA HIS A 93 -9.10 25.43 4.95
C HIS A 93 -10.63 25.33 4.94
N GLU A 94 -11.17 24.52 5.86
CA GLU A 94 -12.60 24.23 5.96
C GLU A 94 -13.14 24.49 7.36
N THR A 95 -14.44 24.80 7.46
CA THR A 95 -15.13 25.03 8.74
C THR A 95 -15.96 23.83 9.20
N GLU A 96 -16.20 22.88 8.29
CA GLU A 96 -16.93 21.65 8.56
C GLU A 96 -16.31 20.51 7.74
N ILE A 97 -16.22 19.34 8.37
CA ILE A 97 -15.70 18.12 7.75
C ILE A 97 -16.52 16.91 8.14
N GLU A 98 -16.56 15.91 7.29
CA GLU A 98 -17.02 14.55 7.53
C GLU A 98 -15.84 13.59 7.44
N PHE A 99 -15.93 12.48 8.17
CA PHE A 99 -14.87 11.48 8.19
C PHE A 99 -15.43 10.06 8.13
N SER A 100 -14.62 9.16 7.56
CA SER A 100 -14.79 7.71 7.67
C SER A 100 -13.46 7.07 8.04
N ILE A 101 -13.50 5.93 8.71
CA ILE A 101 -12.32 5.30 9.29
C ILE A 101 -12.20 3.87 8.79
N PHE A 102 -10.98 3.50 8.44
CA PHE A 102 -10.54 2.12 8.24
C PHE A 102 -9.50 1.79 9.30
N CYS A 103 -9.76 0.74 10.08
CA CYS A 103 -8.92 0.30 11.20
C CYS A 103 -7.61 -0.40 10.77
N GLY A 104 -7.30 -0.39 9.47
CA GLY A 104 -6.12 -1.04 8.90
C GLY A 104 -6.31 -2.55 8.68
N THR A 105 -5.47 -3.11 7.82
CA THR A 105 -5.34 -4.56 7.65
C THR A 105 -4.56 -5.12 8.83
N PRO A 106 -5.04 -6.18 9.51
CA PRO A 106 -4.28 -6.85 10.57
C PRO A 106 -2.92 -7.35 10.05
N CYS A 107 -1.84 -6.69 10.45
CA CYS A 107 -0.45 -7.03 10.12
C CYS A 107 0.51 -6.25 11.04
N ILE A 108 1.81 -6.51 10.94
CA ILE A 108 2.84 -5.84 11.77
C ILE A 108 2.85 -4.32 11.61
N HIS A 109 2.46 -3.81 10.43
CA HIS A 109 2.37 -2.38 10.12
C HIS A 109 0.92 -1.88 10.06
N GLN A 110 0.01 -2.50 10.83
CA GLN A 110 -1.39 -2.06 10.90
C GLN A 110 -1.47 -0.59 11.33
N LYS A 111 -2.18 0.22 10.54
CA LYS A 111 -2.36 1.66 10.73
C LYS A 111 -3.81 2.05 10.49
N ILE A 112 -4.33 3.00 11.28
CA ILE A 112 -5.67 3.54 11.04
C ILE A 112 -5.59 4.52 9.87
N THR A 113 -6.55 4.48 8.96
CA THR A 113 -6.68 5.45 7.86
C THR A 113 -8.04 6.13 7.93
N MET A 114 -8.04 7.45 7.94
CA MET A 114 -9.23 8.28 7.90
C MET A 114 -9.34 8.91 6.52
N GLN A 115 -10.53 8.91 5.95
CA GLN A 115 -10.88 9.77 4.82
C GLN A 115 -11.55 11.03 5.36
N ILE A 116 -11.10 12.20 4.91
CA ILE A 116 -11.66 13.50 5.31
C ILE A 116 -12.35 14.09 4.09
N SER A 117 -13.57 14.58 4.28
CA SER A 117 -14.44 15.05 3.18
C SER A 117 -15.31 16.22 3.61
N LYS A 118 -15.85 16.96 2.63
CA LYS A 118 -16.90 17.96 2.83
C LYS A 118 -17.96 17.76 1.76
N GLY A 119 -19.16 17.36 2.18
CA GLY A 119 -20.23 16.99 1.25
C GLY A 119 -19.76 15.90 0.28
N LYS A 120 -19.76 16.21 -1.04
CA LYS A 120 -19.34 15.28 -2.10
C LYS A 120 -17.84 15.28 -2.41
N HIS A 121 -17.06 16.15 -1.77
CA HIS A 121 -15.65 16.34 -2.07
C HIS A 121 -14.77 15.62 -1.04
N ILE A 122 -13.82 14.80 -1.51
CA ILE A 122 -12.80 14.17 -0.67
C ILE A 122 -11.63 15.15 -0.57
N LEU A 123 -11.33 15.60 0.64
CA LEU A 123 -10.28 16.58 0.90
C LEU A 123 -8.90 15.93 1.00
N GLY A 124 -8.84 14.73 1.59
CA GLY A 124 -7.60 14.00 1.77
C GLY A 124 -7.74 12.80 2.69
N TYR A 125 -6.60 12.23 3.05
CA TYR A 125 -6.50 11.07 3.93
C TYR A 125 -5.56 11.35 5.09
N CYS A 126 -5.88 10.83 6.28
CA CYS A 126 -5.02 10.88 7.44
C CYS A 126 -4.71 9.46 7.94
N LYS A 127 -3.44 9.08 8.00
CA LYS A 127 -2.97 7.86 8.65
C LYS A 127 -2.63 8.17 10.11
N VAL A 128 -2.99 7.26 11.02
CA VAL A 128 -2.88 7.44 12.47
C VAL A 128 -2.22 6.22 13.11
N THR A 129 -1.25 6.46 14.00
CA THR A 129 -0.54 5.41 14.75
C THR A 129 0.02 5.94 16.07
N ASP A 130 0.17 5.09 17.07
CA ASP A 130 1.00 5.35 18.27
C ASP A 130 2.33 4.55 18.25
N ASN A 131 2.52 3.71 17.23
CA ASN A 131 3.71 2.89 17.06
C ASN A 131 4.85 3.70 16.40
N LYS A 132 6.02 3.72 17.06
CA LYS A 132 7.22 4.42 16.59
C LYS A 132 7.78 3.87 15.26
N GLU A 133 7.69 2.56 15.02
CA GLU A 133 8.14 1.94 13.77
C GLU A 133 7.25 2.38 12.59
N ILE A 134 5.92 2.40 12.78
CA ILE A 134 4.98 2.88 11.75
C ILE A 134 5.13 4.39 11.54
N ALA A 135 5.42 5.15 12.60
CA ALA A 135 5.71 6.58 12.48
C ALA A 135 7.01 6.88 11.69
N LEU A 136 7.95 5.93 11.60
CA LEU A 136 9.07 6.04 10.66
C LEU A 136 8.59 5.90 9.21
N LEU A 137 7.66 4.97 8.93
CA LEU A 137 7.06 4.82 7.60
C LEU A 137 6.34 6.09 7.13
N PHE A 138 5.60 6.76 8.02
CA PHE A 138 4.94 8.04 7.72
C PHE A 138 5.94 9.13 7.32
N ARG A 139 7.07 9.21 8.03
CA ARG A 139 8.13 10.16 7.72
C ARG A 139 8.83 9.82 6.41
N ASN A 140 9.05 8.53 6.14
CA ASN A 140 9.59 8.08 4.87
C ASN A 140 8.68 8.47 3.70
N GLU A 141 7.38 8.18 3.81
CA GLU A 141 6.38 8.54 2.80
C GLU A 141 6.32 10.05 2.57
N ALA A 142 6.32 10.85 3.63
CA ALA A 142 6.36 12.30 3.54
C ALA A 142 7.60 12.81 2.77
N ASN A 143 8.77 12.22 3.03
CA ASN A 143 10.02 12.57 2.36
C ASN A 143 10.01 12.16 0.88
N ILE A 144 9.56 10.94 0.58
CA ILE A 144 9.45 10.44 -0.80
C ILE A 144 8.48 11.30 -1.61
N LEU A 145 7.27 11.58 -1.10
CA LEU A 145 6.29 12.41 -1.81
C LEU A 145 6.81 13.83 -2.05
N LYS A 146 7.55 14.40 -1.08
CA LYS A 146 8.20 15.70 -1.27
C LYS A 146 9.23 15.63 -2.39
N GLU A 147 10.06 14.59 -2.45
CA GLU A 147 11.07 14.42 -3.49
C GLU A 147 10.44 14.19 -4.88
N LEU A 148 9.43 13.32 -4.97
CA LEU A 148 8.68 13.09 -6.21
C LEU A 148 8.00 14.37 -6.72
N GLY A 149 7.42 15.16 -5.81
CA GLY A 149 6.86 16.46 -6.14
C GLY A 149 7.91 17.45 -6.67
N ARG A 150 9.12 17.48 -6.08
CA ARG A 150 10.24 18.30 -6.58
C ARG A 150 10.71 17.88 -7.97
N LYS A 151 10.66 16.57 -8.25
CA LYS A 151 10.96 15.98 -9.56
C LYS A 151 9.80 16.14 -10.57
N GLY A 152 8.70 16.78 -10.18
CA GLY A 152 7.61 17.17 -11.08
C GLY A 152 6.54 16.10 -11.30
N LEU A 153 6.56 14.99 -10.54
CA LEU A 153 5.53 13.96 -10.60
C LEU A 153 4.24 14.47 -9.94
N LYS A 154 3.14 14.54 -10.70
CA LYS A 154 1.87 15.15 -10.25
C LYS A 154 0.82 14.12 -9.86
N GLU A 155 0.94 12.90 -10.37
CA GLU A 155 -0.02 11.83 -10.20
C GLU A 155 0.23 11.00 -8.92
N VAL A 156 0.68 11.67 -7.86
CA VAL A 156 0.94 11.13 -6.52
C VAL A 156 0.37 12.09 -5.44
N PRO A 157 0.12 11.61 -4.21
CA PRO A 157 -0.30 12.48 -3.12
C PRO A 157 0.72 13.55 -2.78
N ILE A 158 0.23 14.68 -2.25
CA ILE A 158 1.07 15.71 -1.62
C ILE A 158 1.01 15.48 -0.12
N CYS A 159 2.16 15.43 0.55
CA CYS A 159 2.23 15.46 2.00
C CYS A 159 1.76 16.85 2.49
N ILE A 160 0.61 16.88 3.17
CA ILE A 160 0.02 18.09 3.76
C ILE A 160 0.55 18.28 5.18
N PHE A 161 0.68 17.19 5.95
CA PHE A 161 1.16 17.23 7.32
C PHE A 161 1.79 15.89 7.71
N CYS A 162 2.89 15.92 8.47
CA CYS A 162 3.46 14.75 9.13
C CYS A 162 3.96 15.19 10.50
N GLY A 163 3.28 14.77 11.57
CA GLY A 163 3.54 15.28 12.91
C GLY A 163 2.84 14.46 14.00
N GLU A 164 2.66 15.08 15.16
CA GLU A 164 2.09 14.42 16.34
C GLU A 164 1.07 15.31 17.05
N MET A 165 0.09 14.67 17.70
CA MET A 165 -0.86 15.29 18.61
C MET A 165 -0.24 15.46 20.00
N THR A 166 -0.88 16.27 20.86
CA THR A 166 -0.42 16.54 22.23
C THR A 166 -0.25 15.29 23.09
N ASP A 167 -1.05 14.26 22.86
CA ASP A 167 -1.01 12.99 23.59
C ASP A 167 0.04 12.01 23.02
N GLY A 168 0.71 12.37 21.92
CA GLY A 168 1.76 11.59 21.28
C GLY A 168 1.32 10.71 20.11
N ILE A 169 0.04 10.72 19.71
CA ILE A 169 -0.42 10.08 18.46
C ILE A 169 0.33 10.69 17.28
N LYS A 170 0.83 9.85 16.37
CA LYS A 170 1.50 10.27 15.13
C LYS A 170 0.51 10.27 13.97
N LEU A 171 0.53 11.34 13.19
CA LEU A 171 -0.37 11.61 12.08
C LEU A 171 0.41 11.84 10.79
N PHE A 172 -0.11 11.31 9.70
CA PHE A 172 0.32 11.66 8.34
C PHE A 172 -0.90 12.01 7.50
N VAL A 173 -0.97 13.24 7.02
CA VAL A 173 -2.08 13.77 6.21
C VAL A 173 -1.59 14.03 4.80
N GLN A 174 -2.32 13.52 3.81
CA GLN A 174 -1.99 13.68 2.41
C GLN A 174 -3.20 14.12 1.58
N SER A 175 -2.92 14.77 0.45
CA SER A 175 -3.92 15.13 -0.54
C SER A 175 -4.41 13.91 -1.33
N THR A 176 -5.42 14.11 -2.17
CA THR A 176 -5.86 13.11 -3.13
C THR A 176 -6.47 13.75 -4.36
N ALA A 177 -6.36 13.09 -5.51
CA ALA A 177 -7.16 13.39 -6.69
C ALA A 177 -8.48 12.60 -6.71
N LYS A 178 -8.74 11.74 -5.73
CA LYS A 178 -9.85 10.79 -5.77
C LYS A 178 -11.20 11.49 -5.71
N THR A 179 -12.10 11.06 -6.58
CA THR A 179 -13.49 11.47 -6.61
C THR A 179 -14.38 10.24 -6.62
N GLN A 180 -15.70 10.43 -6.50
CA GLN A 180 -16.66 9.34 -6.67
C GLN A 180 -16.65 8.74 -8.10
N LYS A 181 -16.03 9.41 -9.07
CA LYS A 181 -15.90 8.95 -10.45
C LYS A 181 -14.62 8.16 -10.68
N SER A 182 -13.68 8.17 -9.74
CA SER A 182 -12.42 7.45 -9.89
C SER A 182 -12.67 5.95 -10.02
N GLN A 183 -11.87 5.30 -10.85
CA GLN A 183 -12.02 3.86 -11.14
C GLN A 183 -10.76 3.11 -10.76
N VAL A 184 -10.92 1.96 -10.11
CA VAL A 184 -9.80 1.05 -9.86
C VAL A 184 -9.60 0.21 -11.12
N ILE A 185 -8.37 0.17 -11.63
CA ILE A 185 -8.01 -0.61 -12.80
C ILE A 185 -7.21 -1.82 -12.31
N HIS A 186 -7.80 -3.01 -12.50
CA HIS A 186 -7.22 -4.28 -12.05
C HIS A 186 -6.33 -4.95 -13.11
N GLU A 187 -6.51 -4.58 -14.38
CA GLU A 187 -5.72 -5.10 -15.49
C GLU A 187 -4.59 -4.13 -15.85
N TRP A 188 -3.46 -4.69 -16.29
CA TRP A 188 -2.36 -3.88 -16.80
C TRP A 188 -2.78 -3.16 -18.09
N THR A 189 -2.47 -1.86 -18.18
CA THR A 189 -2.84 -1.02 -19.33
C THR A 189 -1.75 -0.01 -19.64
N ALA A 190 -1.85 0.69 -20.77
CA ALA A 190 -0.95 1.78 -21.12
C ALA A 190 -0.88 2.89 -20.05
N LEU A 191 -1.89 3.04 -19.18
CA LEU A 191 -1.84 3.99 -18.08
C LEU A 191 -0.77 3.63 -17.04
N HIS A 192 -0.55 2.34 -16.80
CA HIS A 192 0.48 1.85 -15.87
C HIS A 192 1.87 2.01 -16.47
N GLU A 193 2.05 1.65 -17.76
CA GLU A 193 3.30 1.88 -18.48
C GLU A 193 3.67 3.35 -18.50
N ASN A 194 2.75 4.24 -18.91
CA ASN A 194 2.99 5.68 -18.95
C ASN A 194 3.33 6.24 -17.56
N PHE A 195 2.72 5.72 -16.49
CA PHE A 195 3.05 6.12 -15.13
C PHE A 195 4.48 5.71 -14.77
N LEU A 196 4.88 4.46 -15.01
CA LEU A 196 6.23 3.97 -14.72
C LEU A 196 7.29 4.63 -15.60
N ASP A 197 6.98 4.94 -16.85
CA ASP A 197 7.84 5.72 -17.73
C ASP A 197 8.05 7.13 -17.16
N ASN A 198 6.99 7.81 -16.75
CA ASN A 198 7.10 9.13 -16.15
C ASN A 198 7.87 9.09 -14.81
N LEU A 199 7.63 8.07 -13.99
CA LEU A 199 8.36 7.85 -12.74
C LEU A 199 9.85 7.70 -13.03
N TYR A 200 10.23 6.83 -13.98
CA TYR A 200 11.61 6.65 -14.41
C TYR A 200 12.22 7.96 -14.93
N GLN A 201 11.61 8.61 -15.92
CA GLN A 201 12.13 9.85 -16.51
C GLN A 201 12.33 10.97 -15.47
N SER A 202 11.46 11.04 -14.46
CA SER A 202 11.55 12.07 -13.41
C SER A 202 12.61 11.74 -12.34
N THR A 203 12.90 10.46 -12.11
CA THR A 203 13.65 10.01 -10.93
C THR A 203 14.97 9.33 -11.23
N HIS A 204 15.22 8.92 -12.48
CA HIS A 204 16.38 8.11 -12.81
C HIS A 204 17.70 8.84 -12.52
N GLN A 205 18.69 8.08 -12.06
CA GLN A 205 20.00 8.56 -11.67
C GLN A 205 21.02 7.43 -11.80
N PHE A 206 22.21 7.80 -12.28
CA PHE A 206 23.38 6.92 -12.28
C PHE A 206 24.15 7.17 -10.99
N ILE A 207 24.29 6.12 -10.17
CA ILE A 207 25.09 6.17 -8.94
C ILE A 207 25.90 4.88 -8.81
N PRO A 208 26.98 4.87 -8.02
CA PRO A 208 27.68 3.64 -7.67
C PRO A 208 26.71 2.64 -7.03
N PHE A 209 26.78 1.38 -7.47
CA PHE A 209 25.90 0.31 -7.00
C PHE A 209 25.83 0.23 -5.47
N GLU A 210 26.98 0.33 -4.80
CA GLU A 210 27.13 0.23 -3.35
C GLU A 210 26.46 1.37 -2.57
N GLN A 211 26.10 2.48 -3.24
CA GLN A 211 25.38 3.61 -2.65
C GLN A 211 23.86 3.47 -2.79
N SER A 212 23.37 2.46 -3.51
CA SER A 212 21.95 2.27 -3.78
C SER A 212 21.19 1.64 -2.61
N ASP A 213 19.90 1.96 -2.53
CA ASP A 213 18.92 1.33 -1.66
C ASP A 213 18.79 -0.16 -2.02
N TYR A 214 18.92 -0.51 -3.31
CA TYR A 214 18.90 -1.90 -3.77
C TYR A 214 20.09 -2.72 -3.25
N TYR A 215 21.31 -2.17 -3.28
CA TYR A 215 22.46 -2.80 -2.65
C TYR A 215 22.22 -3.02 -1.15
N ARG A 216 21.76 -1.97 -0.45
CA ARG A 216 21.48 -2.01 0.99
C ARG A 216 20.47 -3.11 1.35
N ILE A 217 19.41 -3.30 0.57
CA ILE A 217 18.41 -4.33 0.87
C ILE A 217 18.96 -5.75 0.63
N LEU A 218 19.78 -5.95 -0.41
CA LEU A 218 20.43 -7.23 -0.68
C LEU A 218 21.43 -7.60 0.40
N THR A 219 22.28 -6.66 0.84
CA THR A 219 23.23 -6.91 1.94
C THR A 219 22.51 -7.16 3.26
N ASN A 220 21.39 -6.47 3.51
CA ASN A 220 20.58 -6.71 4.71
C ASN A 220 19.96 -8.11 4.70
N LEU A 221 19.52 -8.62 3.55
CA LEU A 221 19.05 -10.00 3.43
C LEU A 221 20.16 -11.01 3.68
N GLN A 222 21.39 -10.77 3.20
CA GLN A 222 22.52 -11.65 3.49
C GLN A 222 22.85 -11.73 4.98
N LEU A 223 22.77 -10.59 5.68
CA LEU A 223 23.02 -10.53 7.12
C LEU A 223 21.94 -11.23 7.97
N HIS A 224 20.75 -11.44 7.40
CA HIS A 224 19.60 -12.02 8.09
C HIS A 224 19.03 -13.22 7.31
N ILE A 225 19.90 -13.97 6.64
CA ILE A 225 19.51 -15.14 5.84
C ILE A 225 18.82 -16.19 6.71
N GLU A 226 19.16 -16.24 8.00
CA GLU A 226 18.57 -17.12 9.00
C GLU A 226 17.13 -16.76 9.39
N TRP A 227 16.63 -15.58 9.00
CA TRP A 227 15.22 -15.20 9.19
C TRP A 227 14.29 -15.74 8.10
N LEU A 228 14.84 -16.35 7.06
CA LEU A 228 14.03 -17.00 6.03
C LEU A 228 13.38 -18.28 6.58
N PRO A 229 12.24 -18.72 6.00
CA PRO A 229 11.66 -20.00 6.33
C PRO A 229 12.65 -21.16 6.12
N GLN A 230 12.53 -22.24 6.91
CA GLN A 230 13.50 -23.34 6.85
C GLN A 230 13.45 -24.10 5.51
N GLU A 231 12.33 -24.04 4.82
CA GLU A 231 12.10 -24.69 3.53
C GLU A 231 12.82 -23.96 2.38
N VAL A 232 13.42 -22.80 2.66
CA VAL A 232 14.11 -21.98 1.65
C VAL A 232 15.51 -22.51 1.38
N ASN A 233 15.85 -22.64 0.10
CA ASN A 233 17.21 -22.89 -0.31
C ASN A 233 18.10 -21.65 -0.10
N GLY A 234 18.53 -21.42 1.14
CA GLY A 234 19.39 -20.30 1.52
C GLY A 234 20.72 -20.26 0.75
N THR A 235 21.22 -21.42 0.30
CA THR A 235 22.43 -21.51 -0.53
C THR A 235 22.21 -20.89 -1.91
N LEU A 236 21.10 -21.24 -2.58
CA LEU A 236 20.74 -20.63 -3.86
C LEU A 236 20.53 -19.13 -3.73
N LEU A 237 19.82 -18.70 -2.69
CA LEU A 237 19.57 -17.27 -2.48
C LEU A 237 20.88 -16.51 -2.28
N THR A 238 21.77 -17.05 -1.44
CA THR A 238 23.09 -16.48 -1.20
C THR A 238 23.94 -16.43 -2.47
N SER A 239 23.96 -17.49 -3.28
CA SER A 239 24.71 -17.51 -4.54
C SER A 239 24.15 -16.51 -5.55
N THR A 240 22.83 -16.40 -5.66
CA THR A 240 22.16 -15.46 -6.56
C THR A 240 22.45 -14.01 -6.15
N ILE A 241 22.38 -13.69 -4.84
CA ILE A 241 22.74 -12.36 -4.34
C ILE A 241 24.22 -12.07 -4.65
N ASN A 242 25.14 -13.00 -4.36
CA ASN A 242 26.56 -12.82 -4.62
C ASN A 242 26.86 -12.57 -6.11
N GLN A 243 26.17 -13.27 -7.02
CA GLN A 243 26.31 -13.04 -8.46
C GLN A 243 25.91 -11.61 -8.84
N ILE A 244 24.81 -11.08 -8.29
CA ILE A 244 24.37 -9.70 -8.55
C ILE A 244 25.35 -8.69 -7.96
N LEU A 245 25.80 -8.92 -6.72
CA LEU A 245 26.76 -8.05 -6.06
C LEU A 245 28.07 -7.97 -6.86
N LEU A 246 28.61 -9.11 -7.28
CA LEU A 246 29.82 -9.18 -8.12
C LEU A 246 29.58 -8.55 -9.50
N HIS A 247 28.39 -8.76 -10.09
CA HIS A 247 28.08 -8.24 -11.42
C HIS A 247 28.05 -6.72 -11.47
N TYR A 248 27.61 -6.04 -10.41
CA TYR A 248 27.52 -4.57 -10.37
C TYR A 248 28.62 -3.90 -9.54
N GLN A 249 29.52 -4.67 -8.93
CA GLN A 249 30.57 -4.15 -8.05
C GLN A 249 31.40 -3.07 -8.74
N GLY A 250 31.50 -1.90 -8.09
CA GLY A 250 32.27 -0.74 -8.56
C GLY A 250 31.70 -0.07 -9.81
N GLN A 251 30.51 -0.43 -10.27
CA GLN A 251 29.89 0.16 -11.45
C GLN A 251 28.92 1.27 -11.08
N GLU A 252 28.81 2.27 -11.97
CA GLU A 252 27.68 3.19 -11.97
C GLU A 252 26.50 2.51 -12.65
N VAL A 253 25.38 2.42 -11.93
CA VAL A 253 24.18 1.70 -12.38
C VAL A 253 23.03 2.69 -12.47
N ASP A 254 22.21 2.53 -13.51
CA ASP A 254 20.97 3.31 -13.69
C ASP A 254 19.91 2.81 -12.71
N PHE A 255 19.41 3.72 -11.88
CA PHE A 255 18.38 3.44 -10.89
C PHE A 255 17.27 4.47 -10.95
N SER A 256 16.06 4.10 -10.55
CA SER A 256 14.93 5.02 -10.41
C SER A 256 14.14 4.77 -9.13
N ALA A 257 13.17 5.62 -8.87
CA ALA A 257 12.22 5.39 -7.80
C ALA A 257 11.44 4.10 -8.03
N TYR A 258 11.11 3.44 -6.92
CA TYR A 258 10.36 2.19 -6.85
C TYR A 258 9.29 2.32 -5.77
N HIS A 259 8.04 2.04 -6.12
CA HIS A 259 6.89 2.18 -5.22
C HIS A 259 6.86 1.07 -4.16
N ALA A 260 7.27 -0.15 -4.53
CA ALA A 260 7.35 -1.34 -3.67
C ALA A 260 6.02 -1.93 -3.18
N ASP A 261 4.89 -1.28 -3.47
CA ASP A 261 3.54 -1.84 -3.32
C ASP A 261 2.61 -1.47 -4.50
N PHE A 262 3.15 -1.51 -5.72
CA PHE A 262 2.47 -1.08 -6.95
C PHE A 262 1.38 -2.06 -7.38
N THR A 263 0.20 -1.91 -6.81
CA THR A 263 -0.91 -2.85 -6.91
C THR A 263 -2.22 -2.14 -7.27
N PRO A 264 -3.21 -2.83 -7.87
CA PRO A 264 -4.49 -2.21 -8.22
C PRO A 264 -5.18 -1.49 -7.06
N TRP A 265 -5.04 -2.01 -5.83
CA TRP A 265 -5.67 -1.41 -4.65
C TRP A 265 -4.98 -0.15 -4.12
N ASN A 266 -3.76 0.16 -4.59
CA ASN A 266 -3.00 1.37 -4.25
C ASN A 266 -3.00 2.41 -5.38
N MET A 267 -3.95 2.31 -6.31
CA MET A 267 -4.08 3.24 -7.41
C MET A 267 -5.54 3.44 -7.85
N PHE A 268 -5.78 4.51 -8.60
CA PHE A 268 -7.03 4.71 -9.31
C PHE A 268 -6.81 5.59 -10.54
N MET A 269 -7.69 5.44 -11.52
CA MET A 269 -7.79 6.36 -12.64
C MET A 269 -8.67 7.54 -12.28
N GLU A 270 -8.15 8.74 -12.48
CA GLU A 270 -8.89 10.00 -12.44
C GLU A 270 -8.54 10.82 -13.68
N GLY A 271 -9.54 11.34 -14.39
CA GLY A 271 -9.30 12.15 -15.59
C GLY A 271 -8.40 11.49 -16.65
N ARG A 272 -8.50 10.16 -16.85
CA ARG A 272 -7.63 9.34 -17.75
C ARG A 272 -6.15 9.30 -17.36
N LYS A 273 -5.81 9.61 -16.11
CA LYS A 273 -4.46 9.47 -15.55
C LYS A 273 -4.48 8.48 -14.40
N LEU A 274 -3.41 7.71 -14.25
CA LEU A 274 -3.24 6.81 -13.11
C LEU A 274 -2.66 7.58 -11.94
N PHE A 275 -3.37 7.65 -10.83
CA PHE A 275 -2.92 8.24 -9.58
C PHE A 275 -2.53 7.12 -8.62
N VAL A 276 -1.31 7.18 -8.07
CA VAL A 276 -0.70 6.11 -7.25
C VAL A 276 -0.39 6.62 -5.86
N PHE A 277 -0.82 5.90 -4.83
CA PHE A 277 -0.72 6.30 -3.42
C PHE A 277 -0.24 5.14 -2.53
N ASP A 278 0.03 5.43 -1.24
CA ASP A 278 0.63 4.50 -0.28
C ASP A 278 2.13 4.21 -0.55
N TRP A 279 2.93 5.29 -0.61
CA TRP A 279 4.37 5.27 -0.92
C TRP A 279 5.24 4.90 0.30
N GLU A 280 4.69 4.21 1.29
CA GLU A 280 5.36 4.03 2.59
C GLU A 280 6.64 3.18 2.52
N TYR A 281 6.70 2.23 1.57
CA TYR A 281 7.86 1.38 1.30
C TYR A 281 8.75 1.88 0.18
N ALA A 282 8.40 3.00 -0.44
CA ALA A 282 9.10 3.46 -1.61
C ALA A 282 10.54 3.87 -1.32
N GLN A 283 11.39 3.71 -2.33
CA GLN A 283 12.83 4.01 -2.30
C GLN A 283 13.22 4.65 -3.64
N LEU A 284 14.38 5.32 -3.71
CA LEU A 284 14.75 6.16 -4.85
C LEU A 284 15.77 5.52 -5.80
N THR A 285 16.45 4.47 -5.36
CA THR A 285 17.59 3.90 -6.11
C THR A 285 17.44 2.38 -6.28
N TYR A 286 16.42 2.00 -7.04
CA TYR A 286 16.11 0.61 -7.41
C TYR A 286 16.21 0.39 -8.92
N PRO A 287 16.47 -0.85 -9.39
CA PRO A 287 16.44 -1.15 -10.82
C PRO A 287 15.15 -0.63 -11.46
N PRO A 288 15.21 0.00 -12.64
CA PRO A 288 14.03 0.61 -13.25
C PRO A 288 12.88 -0.38 -13.45
N LYS A 289 11.66 0.10 -13.18
CA LYS A 289 10.39 -0.58 -13.51
C LYS A 289 10.15 -1.94 -12.81
N LEU A 290 10.81 -2.22 -11.68
CA LEU A 290 10.48 -3.42 -10.88
C LEU A 290 9.01 -3.48 -10.45
N ASP A 291 8.35 -2.33 -10.33
CA ASP A 291 6.91 -2.21 -10.03
C ASP A 291 6.00 -2.95 -11.03
N ARG A 292 6.43 -3.14 -12.29
CA ARG A 292 5.68 -3.93 -13.27
C ARG A 292 5.62 -5.41 -12.88
N TYR A 293 6.73 -5.96 -12.40
CA TYR A 293 6.80 -7.34 -11.91
C TYR A 293 6.05 -7.50 -10.59
N HIS A 294 6.08 -6.46 -9.75
CA HIS A 294 5.27 -6.40 -8.55
C HIS A 294 3.78 -6.50 -8.87
N PHE A 295 3.28 -5.64 -9.76
CA PHE A 295 1.88 -5.68 -10.19
C PHE A 295 1.46 -7.05 -10.71
N PHE A 296 2.26 -7.61 -11.63
CA PHE A 296 1.98 -8.92 -12.22
C PHE A 296 1.92 -10.02 -11.14
N THR A 297 2.92 -10.09 -10.28
CA THR A 297 3.00 -11.14 -9.25
C THR A 297 1.85 -11.03 -8.25
N GLN A 298 1.53 -9.81 -7.81
CA GLN A 298 0.45 -9.56 -6.84
C GLN A 298 -0.93 -9.88 -7.42
N THR A 299 -1.19 -9.50 -8.69
CA THR A 299 -2.48 -9.80 -9.34
C THR A 299 -2.61 -11.28 -9.70
N ALA A 300 -1.54 -11.93 -10.14
CA ALA A 300 -1.54 -13.37 -10.39
C ALA A 300 -1.91 -14.16 -9.13
N TYR A 301 -1.36 -13.79 -7.97
CA TYR A 301 -1.61 -14.51 -6.72
C TYR A 301 -2.92 -14.11 -6.04
N PHE A 302 -3.15 -12.82 -5.78
CA PHE A 302 -4.28 -12.38 -4.95
C PHE A 302 -5.60 -12.22 -5.69
N GLU A 303 -5.58 -11.95 -7.00
CA GLU A 303 -6.80 -11.76 -7.78
C GLU A 303 -7.12 -12.97 -8.66
N LYS A 304 -6.10 -13.52 -9.34
CA LYS A 304 -6.28 -14.67 -10.24
C LYS A 304 -6.11 -16.02 -9.55
N HIS A 305 -5.56 -16.05 -8.34
CA HIS A 305 -5.28 -17.27 -7.57
C HIS A 305 -4.48 -18.29 -8.36
N TRP A 306 -3.51 -17.83 -9.16
CA TRP A 306 -2.63 -18.69 -9.94
C TRP A 306 -1.70 -19.48 -9.03
N THR A 307 -1.55 -20.75 -9.35
CA THR A 307 -0.51 -21.62 -8.81
C THR A 307 0.85 -21.27 -9.43
N ILE A 308 1.94 -21.71 -8.78
CA ILE A 308 3.31 -21.53 -9.30
C ILE A 308 3.43 -22.07 -10.73
N SER A 309 2.86 -23.25 -11.01
CA SER A 309 2.88 -23.86 -12.34
C SER A 309 2.20 -22.99 -13.39
N GLN A 310 1.09 -22.33 -13.05
CA GLN A 310 0.37 -21.44 -13.98
C GLN A 310 1.16 -20.15 -14.22
N ILE A 311 1.85 -19.62 -13.21
CA ILE A 311 2.75 -18.48 -13.39
C ILE A 311 3.91 -18.88 -14.33
N ILE A 312 4.50 -20.06 -14.14
CA ILE A 312 5.56 -20.59 -15.02
C ILE A 312 5.04 -20.80 -16.45
N GLU A 313 3.85 -21.36 -16.63
CA GLU A 313 3.21 -21.51 -17.93
C GLU A 313 3.03 -20.14 -18.61
N TYR A 314 2.57 -19.13 -17.86
CA TYR A 314 2.45 -17.77 -18.38
C TYR A 314 3.80 -17.18 -18.78
N ILE A 315 4.85 -17.34 -17.98
CA ILE A 315 6.21 -16.86 -18.30
C ILE A 315 6.69 -17.43 -19.65
N ASN A 316 6.38 -18.71 -19.92
CA ASN A 316 6.79 -19.38 -21.17
C ASN A 316 5.84 -19.14 -22.36
N SER A 317 4.70 -18.48 -22.13
CA SER A 317 3.70 -18.22 -23.17
C SER A 317 4.05 -17.01 -24.04
N GLU A 318 3.33 -16.84 -25.16
CA GLU A 318 3.44 -15.64 -26.00
C GLU A 318 3.12 -14.36 -25.21
N GLN A 319 2.16 -14.44 -24.29
CA GLN A 319 1.77 -13.33 -23.42
C GLN A 319 2.82 -13.01 -22.35
N GLY A 320 3.71 -13.96 -22.03
CA GLY A 320 4.79 -13.81 -21.06
C GLY A 320 6.05 -13.16 -21.61
N LYS A 321 6.18 -12.96 -22.92
CA LYS A 321 7.42 -12.50 -23.58
C LYS A 321 7.96 -11.15 -23.10
N TRP A 322 7.14 -10.34 -22.44
CA TRP A 322 7.60 -9.08 -21.85
C TRP A 322 8.42 -9.27 -20.57
N ILE A 323 8.38 -10.46 -19.96
CA ILE A 323 9.08 -10.78 -18.71
C ILE A 323 10.55 -11.02 -19.03
N ASP A 324 11.37 -10.01 -18.79
CA ASP A 324 12.82 -10.21 -18.70
C ASP A 324 13.13 -10.99 -17.41
N GLN A 325 13.75 -12.17 -17.57
CA GLN A 325 14.04 -13.10 -16.47
C GLN A 325 15.03 -12.54 -15.44
N LYS A 326 16.02 -11.74 -15.90
CA LYS A 326 17.00 -11.10 -15.02
C LYS A 326 16.30 -10.07 -14.15
N MET A 327 15.53 -9.18 -14.76
CA MET A 327 14.76 -8.16 -14.04
C MET A 327 13.71 -8.78 -13.11
N TYR A 328 13.08 -9.88 -13.51
CA TYR A 328 12.14 -10.57 -12.64
C TYR A 328 12.85 -11.18 -11.41
N SER A 329 14.05 -11.74 -11.60
CA SER A 329 14.89 -12.23 -10.49
C SER A 329 15.30 -11.10 -9.53
N LEU A 330 15.64 -9.92 -10.04
CA LEU A 330 15.92 -8.74 -9.21
C LEU A 330 14.70 -8.33 -8.38
N TYR A 331 13.51 -8.32 -8.98
CA TYR A 331 12.26 -8.09 -8.25
C TYR A 331 12.01 -9.16 -7.18
N LEU A 332 12.21 -10.44 -7.49
CA LEU A 332 11.96 -11.53 -6.53
C LEU A 332 12.91 -11.43 -5.33
N LEU A 333 14.17 -11.10 -5.55
CA LEU A 333 15.12 -10.85 -4.47
C LEU A 333 14.71 -9.64 -3.62
N GLU A 334 14.24 -8.57 -4.25
CA GLU A 334 13.71 -7.41 -3.53
C GLU A 334 12.58 -7.80 -2.59
N VAL A 335 11.54 -8.46 -3.10
CA VAL A 335 10.35 -8.76 -2.30
C VAL A 335 10.68 -9.75 -1.19
N ILE A 336 11.51 -10.76 -1.47
CA ILE A 336 12.02 -11.68 -0.44
C ILE A 336 12.78 -10.88 0.63
N ALA A 337 13.74 -10.04 0.25
CA ALA A 337 14.56 -9.27 1.17
C ALA A 337 13.72 -8.33 2.06
N ARG A 338 12.84 -7.55 1.43
CA ARG A 338 12.01 -6.59 2.15
C ARG A 338 11.11 -7.27 3.17
N PHE A 339 10.41 -8.33 2.78
CA PHE A 339 9.52 -9.02 3.72
C PHE A 339 10.28 -9.79 4.80
N THR A 340 11.47 -10.34 4.51
CA THR A 340 12.31 -10.98 5.55
C THR A 340 12.70 -9.98 6.63
N VAL A 341 13.20 -8.82 6.22
CA VAL A 341 13.59 -7.75 7.16
C VAL A 341 12.38 -7.20 7.89
N ARG A 342 11.24 -7.06 7.20
CA ARG A 342 10.00 -6.53 7.78
C ARG A 342 9.46 -7.43 8.90
N GLU A 343 9.38 -8.73 8.65
CA GLU A 343 8.81 -9.70 9.59
C GLU A 343 9.79 -10.12 10.71
N LYS A 344 11.09 -9.81 10.56
CA LYS A 344 12.14 -10.17 11.53
C LYS A 344 12.10 -11.65 11.93
N GLY A 345 11.92 -12.53 10.95
CA GLY A 345 11.80 -13.99 11.14
C GLY A 345 10.41 -14.50 11.54
N ASN A 346 9.41 -13.63 11.78
CA ASN A 346 8.06 -14.06 12.16
C ASN A 346 7.16 -14.38 10.95
N ILE A 347 7.61 -15.32 10.11
CA ILE A 347 6.91 -15.67 8.87
C ILE A 347 5.89 -16.78 9.16
N ASN A 348 4.59 -16.48 9.02
CA ASN A 348 3.50 -17.44 9.24
C ASN A 348 2.30 -17.21 8.30
N GLY A 349 1.41 -18.20 8.23
CA GLY A 349 0.16 -18.13 7.47
C GLY A 349 0.36 -17.72 6.01
N LYS A 350 -0.43 -16.74 5.55
CA LYS A 350 -0.37 -16.21 4.17
C LYS A 350 1.01 -15.67 3.77
N MET A 351 1.81 -15.21 4.75
CA MET A 351 3.16 -14.74 4.46
C MET A 351 4.06 -15.90 4.04
N ALA A 352 4.01 -17.03 4.76
CA ALA A 352 4.79 -18.21 4.43
C ALA A 352 4.45 -18.74 3.02
N GLU A 353 3.16 -18.76 2.66
CA GLU A 353 2.71 -19.12 1.30
C GLU A 353 3.30 -18.17 0.24
N SER A 354 3.36 -16.87 0.52
CA SER A 354 3.94 -15.88 -0.39
C SER A 354 5.43 -16.12 -0.61
N PHE A 355 6.18 -16.41 0.47
CA PHE A 355 7.61 -16.77 0.39
C PHE A 355 7.84 -18.02 -0.46
N GLN A 356 7.04 -19.07 -0.27
CA GLN A 356 7.14 -20.30 -1.06
C GLN A 356 7.01 -20.02 -2.56
N ILE A 357 6.06 -19.16 -2.94
CA ILE A 357 5.85 -18.78 -4.34
C ILE A 357 7.05 -17.99 -4.88
N TRP A 358 7.50 -16.95 -4.18
CA TRP A 358 8.60 -16.11 -4.65
C TRP A 358 9.89 -16.91 -4.84
N ILE A 359 10.17 -17.84 -3.93
CA ILE A 359 11.37 -18.66 -3.97
C ILE A 359 11.29 -19.71 -5.06
N ALA A 360 10.16 -20.39 -5.22
CA ALA A 360 9.98 -21.36 -6.30
C ALA A 360 10.10 -20.69 -7.69
N LEU A 361 9.59 -19.45 -7.82
CA LEU A 361 9.78 -18.66 -9.04
C LEU A 361 11.24 -18.25 -9.24
N LEU A 362 11.94 -17.84 -8.19
CA LEU A 362 13.35 -17.50 -8.28
C LEU A 362 14.18 -18.72 -8.68
N GLU A 363 13.94 -19.87 -8.03
CA GLU A 363 14.54 -21.17 -8.38
C GLU A 363 14.31 -21.57 -9.83
N TYR A 364 13.12 -21.30 -10.35
CA TYR A 364 12.80 -21.58 -11.75
C TYR A 364 13.61 -20.69 -12.70
N LEU A 365 13.76 -19.40 -12.40
CA LEU A 365 14.48 -18.44 -13.24
C LEU A 365 16.01 -18.58 -13.19
N GLN A 366 16.56 -19.30 -12.22
CA GLN A 366 18.00 -19.57 -12.11
C GLN A 366 18.43 -20.89 -12.79
N LYS A 367 17.49 -21.64 -13.37
CA LYS A 367 17.76 -22.84 -14.19
C LYS A 367 17.84 -22.47 -15.65
#